data_AF-A0A327JGR4-F1
#
_entry.id   AF-A0A327JGR4-F1
#
_cell.length_a   1.000
_cell.length_b   1.000
_cell.length_c   1.000
_cell.angle_alpha   90.00
_cell.angle_beta   90.00
_cell.angle_gamma   90.00
#
_symmetry.space_group_name_H-M   'P 1'
#
loop_
_entity.id
_entity.type
_entity.pdbx_description
1 polymer ?
#
loop_
_entity_poly.entity_id
_entity_poly.type
_entity_poly.pdbx_seq_one_letter_code
_entity_poly.pdbx_strand_id
1 'polypeptide(L)' 'ARGIGLDNRIGSKFLHAGPGYGGSCFPKDTLALIKIAQDNGTPLRIVETVAAVNDQRKRAMARKVAAALGGSVRDKT' A
#
# COMPACT_ATOMS: atom_id res chain seq x y z
N ALA A 1 10.40 4.56 -11.00
CA ALA A 1 11.53 4.58 -10.04
C ALA A 1 12.91 4.72 -10.67
N ARG A 2 13.09 4.53 -12.00
CA ARG A 2 14.43 4.55 -12.62
C ARG A 2 15.22 5.83 -12.37
N GLY A 3 14.58 7.01 -12.45
CA GLY A 3 15.25 8.29 -12.16
C GLY A 3 15.66 8.43 -10.68
N ILE A 4 14.69 8.36 -9.77
CA ILE A 4 14.93 8.52 -8.33
C ILE A 4 15.86 7.45 -7.73
N GLY A 5 15.86 6.24 -8.29
CA GLY A 5 16.67 5.12 -7.79
C GLY A 5 18.15 5.17 -8.18
N LEU A 6 18.56 6.13 -9.03
CA LEU A 6 19.97 6.41 -9.33
C LEU A 6 20.64 7.23 -8.22
N ASP A 7 19.85 7.91 -7.38
CA ASP A 7 20.38 8.55 -6.18
C ASP A 7 20.66 7.47 -5.12
N ASN A 8 21.94 7.27 -4.81
CA ASN A 8 22.39 6.25 -3.86
C ASN A 8 21.88 6.46 -2.44
N ARG A 9 21.41 7.67 -2.07
CA ARG A 9 20.77 7.92 -0.77
C ARG A 9 19.39 7.26 -0.66
N ILE A 10 18.76 6.97 -1.81
CA ILE A 10 17.44 6.33 -1.92
C ILE A 10 17.62 4.86 -2.32
N GLY A 11 18.41 4.61 -3.38
CA GLY A 11 18.57 3.30 -4.00
C GLY A 11 17.35 2.85 -4.81
N SER A 12 17.49 1.72 -5.51
CA SER A 12 16.46 1.21 -6.45
C SER A 12 15.51 0.15 -5.87
N LYS A 13 15.83 -0.39 -4.68
CA LYS A 13 15.07 -1.48 -4.05
C LYS A 13 13.73 -0.96 -3.50
N PHE A 14 12.72 -1.84 -3.45
CA PHE A 14 11.36 -1.54 -2.95
C PHE A 14 10.61 -0.38 -3.65
N LEU A 15 11.14 0.15 -4.77
CA LEU A 15 10.49 1.20 -5.57
C LEU A 15 9.68 0.66 -6.76
N HIS A 16 9.19 -0.58 -6.65
CA HIS A 16 8.42 -1.24 -7.71
C HIS A 16 6.94 -1.01 -7.43
N ALA A 17 6.31 -0.10 -8.17
CA ALA A 17 4.90 0.22 -7.98
C ALA A 17 4.01 -0.98 -8.34
N GLY A 18 3.00 -1.25 -7.51
CA GLY A 18 2.08 -2.37 -7.69
C GLY A 18 0.64 -2.07 -7.22
N PRO A 19 -0.18 -3.12 -7.04
CA PRO A 19 -1.55 -3.02 -6.53
C PRO A 19 -1.62 -2.78 -5.02
N GLY A 20 -0.47 -2.79 -4.34
CA GLY A 20 -0.32 -2.67 -2.89
C GLY A 20 0.66 -3.72 -2.37
N TYR A 21 1.25 -3.49 -1.20
CA TYR A 21 2.01 -4.52 -0.50
C TYR A 21 1.06 -5.46 0.27
N GLY A 22 1.53 -6.68 0.51
CA GLY A 22 0.79 -7.72 1.23
C GLY A 22 1.74 -8.62 2.01
N GLY A 23 1.38 -9.90 2.14
CA GLY A 23 2.09 -10.87 2.96
C GLY A 23 1.71 -10.79 4.44
N SER A 24 2.28 -11.68 5.25
CA SER A 24 2.01 -11.75 6.69
C SER A 24 2.78 -10.70 7.50
N CYS A 25 3.96 -10.27 7.04
CA CYS A 25 4.84 -9.40 7.82
C CYS A 25 4.39 -7.92 7.75
N PHE A 26 4.46 -7.28 6.57
CA PHE A 26 4.23 -5.84 6.48
C PHE A 26 2.87 -5.39 7.03
N PRO A 27 1.72 -5.97 6.65
CA PRO A 27 0.44 -5.54 7.22
C PRO A 27 0.38 -5.71 8.73
N LYS A 28 0.88 -6.84 9.26
CA LYS A 28 0.87 -7.14 10.70
C LYS A 28 1.74 -6.17 11.48
N ASP A 29 3.00 -6.03 11.09
CA ASP A 29 3.99 -5.26 11.84
C ASP A 29 3.68 -3.75 11.79
N THR A 30 3.18 -3.25 10.65
CA THR A 30 2.80 -1.85 10.50
C THR A 30 1.61 -1.49 11.39
N LEU A 31 0.58 -2.35 11.43
CA LEU A 31 -0.59 -2.15 12.28
C LEU A 31 -0.25 -2.26 13.77
N ALA A 32 0.60 -3.22 14.14
CA ALA A 32 1.08 -3.36 15.51
C ALA A 32 1.86 -2.11 15.96
N LEU A 33 2.76 -1.59 15.12
CA LEU A 33 3.51 -0.37 15.40
C LEU A 33 2.59 0.85 15.58
N ILE A 34 1.59 1.01 14.69
CA ILE A 34 0.59 2.09 14.81
C ILE A 34 -0.14 2.00 16.15
N LYS A 35 -0.61 0.80 16.53
CA LYS A 35 -1.34 0.59 17.78
C LYS A 35 -0.50 0.93 19.00
N ILE A 36 0.75 0.44 19.06
CA ILE A 36 1.70 0.76 20.13
C ILE A 36 1.88 2.28 20.26
N ALA A 37 2.02 2.98 19.13
CA ALA A 37 2.26 4.42 19.12
C ALA A 37 1.03 5.22 19.61
N GLN A 38 -0.17 4.78 19.23
CA GLN A 38 -1.43 5.36 19.71
C GLN A 38 -1.62 5.14 21.21
N ASP A 39 -1.32 3.95 21.71
CA ASP A 39 -1.43 3.62 23.15
C ASP A 39 -0.48 4.46 24.02
N ASN A 40 0.60 4.98 23.42
CA ASN A 40 1.57 5.87 24.08
C ASN A 40 1.39 7.35 23.71
N GLY A 41 0.23 7.74 23.13
CA GLY A 41 -0.07 9.14 22.80
C GLY A 41 0.87 9.77 21.76
N THR A 42 1.57 8.96 20.96
CA THR A 42 2.58 9.40 19.99
C THR A 42 2.22 8.93 18.58
N PRO A 43 1.19 9.50 17.92
CA PRO A 43 0.69 8.99 16.65
C PRO A 43 1.71 9.11 15.51
N LEU A 44 1.91 8.00 14.78
CA LEU A 44 2.84 7.91 13.64
C LEU A 44 2.12 8.20 12.31
N ARG A 45 1.75 9.45 12.08
CA ARG A 45 0.92 9.87 10.94
C ARG A 45 1.40 9.38 9.58
N ILE A 46 2.71 9.33 9.35
CA ILE A 46 3.29 8.82 8.09
C ILE A 46 2.97 7.34 7.92
N VAL A 47 3.17 6.54 8.97
CA VAL A 47 2.96 5.09 8.95
C VAL A 47 1.47 4.76 8.82
N GLU A 48 0.62 5.49 9.54
CA GLU A 48 -0.85 5.42 9.41
C GLU A 48 -1.30 5.72 7.97
N THR A 49 -0.74 6.78 7.37
CA THR A 49 -1.04 7.16 5.99
C THR A 49 -0.59 6.09 5.00
N VAL A 50 0.59 5.49 5.21
CA VAL A 50 1.08 4.38 4.37
C VAL A 50 0.11 3.19 4.40
N ALA A 51 -0.37 2.79 5.59
CA ALA A 51 -1.33 1.70 5.72
C ALA A 51 -2.67 2.04 5.04
N ALA A 52 -3.18 3.25 5.22
CA ALA A 52 -4.42 3.71 4.62
C ALA A 52 -4.34 3.77 3.08
N VAL A 53 -3.26 4.34 2.54
CA VAL A 53 -3.02 4.40 1.09
C VAL A 53 -2.86 3.01 0.49
N ASN A 54 -2.23 2.06 1.20
CA ASN A 54 -2.13 0.68 0.73
C ASN A 54 -3.51 0.02 0.59
N ASP A 55 -4.43 0.23 1.55
CA ASP A 55 -5.80 -0.29 1.44
C ASP A 55 -6.58 0.35 0.28
N GLN A 56 -6.49 1.68 0.16
CA GLN A 56 -7.11 2.41 -0.92
C GLN A 56 -6.59 1.96 -2.29
N ARG A 57 -5.28 1.69 -2.41
CA ARG A 57 -4.63 1.22 -3.65
C ARG A 57 -5.17 -0.14 -4.09
N LYS A 58 -5.32 -1.09 -3.15
CA LYS A 58 -5.92 -2.41 -3.43
C LYS A 58 -7.35 -2.26 -3.96
N ARG A 59 -8.18 -1.44 -3.31
CA ARG A 59 -9.55 -1.16 -3.77
C ARG A 59 -9.60 -0.45 -5.12
N ALA A 60 -8.70 0.52 -5.34
CA ALA A 60 -8.60 1.23 -6.61
C ALA A 60 -8.21 0.30 -7.75
N MET A 61 -7.35 -0.69 -7.50
CA MET A 61 -7.00 -1.69 -8.50
C MET A 61 -8.21 -2.55 -8.87
N ALA A 62 -8.95 -3.05 -7.88
CA ALA A 62 -10.17 -3.83 -8.13
C ALA A 62 -11.21 -3.03 -8.95
N ARG A 63 -11.40 -1.74 -8.64
CA ARG A 63 -12.28 -0.86 -9.42
C ARG A 63 -11.80 -0.66 -10.86
N LYS A 64 -10.49 -0.53 -11.09
CA LYS A 64 -9.93 -0.43 -12.45
C LYS A 64 -10.21 -1.69 -13.27
N VAL A 65 -10.09 -2.87 -12.66
CA VAL A 65 -10.44 -4.14 -13.32
C VAL A 65 -11.93 -4.19 -13.66
N ALA A 66 -12.81 -3.87 -12.70
CA ALA A 66 -14.24 -3.84 -12.94
C ALA A 66 -14.62 -2.85 -14.06
N ALA A 67 -14.01 -1.65 -14.07
CA ALA A 67 -14.23 -0.66 -15.12
C ALA A 67 -13.77 -1.14 -16.50
N ALA A 68 -12.60 -1.78 -16.58
CA ALA A 68 -12.10 -2.39 -17.83
C ALA A 68 -13.03 -3.50 -18.35
N LEU A 69 -13.78 -4.14 -17.45
CA LEU A 69 -14.79 -5.15 -17.76
C LEU A 69 -16.20 -4.56 -17.90
N GLY A 70 -16.37 -3.26 -18.19
CA GLY A 70 -17.68 -2.67 -18.43
C GLY A 70 -18.53 -2.46 -17.17
N GLY A 71 -17.89 -2.28 -16.02
CA GLY A 71 -18.52 -1.87 -14.76
C GLY A 71 -19.00 -3.01 -13.86
N SER A 72 -18.99 -4.26 -14.34
CA SER A 72 -19.34 -5.45 -13.54
C SER A 72 -18.36 -6.58 -13.81
N VAL A 73 -18.03 -7.32 -12.74
CA VAL A 73 -17.21 -8.54 -12.78
C VAL A 73 -18.05 -9.80 -12.62
N ARG A 74 -19.37 -9.67 -12.48
CA ARG A 74 -20.27 -10.83 -12.36
C ARG A 74 -20.30 -11.60 -13.68
N ASP A 75 -20.23 -12.93 -13.58
CA ASP A 75 -20.26 -13.88 -14.70
C ASP A 75 -19.11 -13.70 -15.71
N LYS A 76 -17.99 -13.14 -15.27
CA LYS A 76 -16.75 -12.99 -16.05
C LYS A 76 -15.66 -13.90 -15.48
N THR A 77 -15.01 -14.65 -16.36
CA THR A 77 -13.89 -15.55 -16.06
C THR A 77 -12.60 -15.03 -16.66
#